data_AF-A0A0S8KQN3-F1
#
_entry.id   AF-A0A0S8KQN3-F1
#
_cell.length_a   1.000
_cell.length_b   1.000
_cell.length_c   1.000
_cell.angle_alpha   90.00
_cell.angle_beta   90.00
_cell.angle_gamma   90.00
#
_symmetry.space_group_name_H-M   'P 1'
#
loop_
_entity.id
_entity.type
_entity.pdbx_description
1 polymer ?
#
loop_
_entity_poly.entity_id
_entity_poly.type
_entity_poly.pdbx_seq_one_letter_code
_entity_poly.pdbx_strand_id
1 'polypeptide(L)'
;MSNGANITDSQQVLGRLCREGSEGAGEIAIVTSPGDKTAAWAVKVKSHSSYNVYNIVAVVIGQAGSVPTEIGQQMQAVNLAESFTQEGTLLADTYAVMFRVGDKNVFYAEP
;
A
#
# COMPACT_ATOMS: atom_id res chain seq x y z
N MET A 1 27.88 17.09 41.07
CA MET A 1 27.13 15.89 40.66
C MET A 1 25.80 16.39 40.08
N SER A 2 25.29 16.04 38.90
CA SER A 2 25.71 15.21 37.78
C SER A 2 24.82 15.63 36.60
N ASN A 3 25.28 16.54 35.72
CA ASN A 3 24.53 16.95 34.50
C ASN A 3 25.14 16.39 33.20
N GLY A 4 26.26 15.66 33.28
CA GLY A 4 26.93 15.06 32.13
C GLY A 4 26.39 13.68 31.72
N ALA A 5 25.68 12.99 32.60
CA ALA A 5 25.16 11.65 32.33
C ALA A 5 23.95 11.65 31.39
N ASN A 6 23.11 12.70 31.43
CA ASN A 6 21.81 12.72 30.74
C ASN A 6 21.92 13.06 29.23
N ILE A 7 22.92 13.86 28.86
CA ILE A 7 23.16 14.26 27.45
C ILE A 7 23.73 13.07 26.65
N THR A 8 24.59 12.27 27.27
CA THR A 8 25.23 11.11 26.63
C THR A 8 24.21 10.02 26.31
N ASP A 9 23.27 9.74 27.22
CA ASP A 9 22.19 8.78 26.98
C ASP A 9 21.26 9.22 25.84
N SER A 10 20.89 10.51 25.80
CA SER A 10 20.01 11.04 24.76
C SER A 10 20.67 10.98 23.37
N GLN A 11 21.96 11.29 23.28
CA GLN A 11 22.72 11.21 22.03
C GLN A 11 22.97 9.75 21.59
N GLN A 12 23.14 8.81 22.52
CA GLN A 12 23.26 7.39 22.21
C GLN A 12 21.93 6.77 21.74
N VAL A 13 20.80 7.20 22.30
CA VAL A 13 19.46 6.78 21.85
C VAL A 13 19.18 7.30 20.44
N LEU A 14 19.47 8.58 20.16
CA LEU A 14 19.34 9.16 18.82
C LEU A 14 20.28 8.47 17.81
N GLY A 15 21.52 8.17 18.22
CA GLY A 15 22.48 7.44 17.39
C GLY A 15 22.10 5.99 17.09
N ARG A 16 21.36 5.31 17.98
CA ARG A 16 20.79 3.98 17.70
C ARG A 16 19.63 4.06 16.70
N LEU A 17 18.70 4.99 16.89
CA LEU A 17 17.56 5.20 15.99
C LEU A 17 18.01 5.53 14.56
N CYS A 18 19.03 6.39 14.40
CA CYS A 18 19.57 6.73 13.08
C CYS A 18 20.24 5.54 12.35
N ARG A 19 20.73 4.54 13.09
CA ARG A 19 21.43 3.39 12.51
C ARG A 19 20.51 2.20 12.25
N GLU A 20 19.40 2.09 12.98
CA GLU A 20 18.34 1.10 12.73
C GLU A 20 17.44 1.47 11.52
N GLY A 21 17.41 2.75 11.12
CA GLY A 21 16.66 3.20 9.93
C GLY A 21 17.20 2.74 8.57
N SER A 22 18.30 1.96 8.53
CA SER A 22 18.89 1.44 7.29
C SER A 22 18.57 -0.04 7.02
N GLU A 23 17.87 -0.73 7.92
CA GLU A 23 17.45 -2.12 7.71
C GLU A 23 15.97 -2.19 7.31
N GLY A 24 15.73 -2.07 5.99
CA GLY A 24 14.73 -2.91 5.33
C GLY A 24 13.24 -2.59 5.49
N ALA A 25 12.84 -1.42 5.97
CA ALA A 25 11.45 -0.95 5.85
C ALA A 25 11.44 0.47 5.32
N GLY A 26 11.13 0.64 4.02
CA GLY A 26 10.87 1.96 3.47
C GLY A 26 9.67 2.57 4.18
N GLU A 27 9.91 3.55 5.06
CA GLU A 27 8.86 4.35 5.65
C GLU A 27 8.21 5.19 4.54
N ILE A 28 7.04 4.77 4.07
CA ILE A 28 6.20 5.56 3.17
C ILE A 28 5.42 6.55 4.06
N ALA A 29 6.01 7.71 4.33
CA ALA A 29 5.29 8.82 4.94
C ALA A 29 4.42 9.51 3.87
N ILE A 30 3.12 9.22 3.85
CA ILE A 30 2.16 9.95 3.03
C ILE A 30 1.51 11.02 3.90
N VAL A 31 1.85 12.27 3.61
CA VAL A 31 1.09 13.44 4.09
C VAL A 31 -0.18 13.51 3.23
N THR A 32 -1.35 13.64 3.86
CA THR A 32 -2.60 13.95 3.16
C THR A 32 -3.11 15.29 3.67
N SER A 33 -2.83 16.35 2.93
CA SER A 33 -3.40 17.68 3.07
C SER A 33 -4.67 17.84 2.22
N PRO A 34 -5.60 18.75 2.54
CA PRO A 34 -6.73 19.07 1.66
C PRO A 34 -6.18 19.74 0.38
N GLY A 35 -5.94 18.93 -0.66
CA GLY A 35 -5.19 19.31 -1.87
C GLY A 35 -4.10 18.30 -2.27
N ASP A 36 -3.86 17.27 -1.46
CA ASP A 36 -2.86 16.23 -1.74
C ASP A 36 -3.29 15.28 -2.85
N LYS A 37 -2.29 14.86 -3.64
CA LYS A 37 -2.45 13.91 -4.74
C LYS A 37 -3.14 12.66 -4.19
N THR A 38 -4.24 12.23 -4.83
CA THR A 38 -4.91 10.97 -4.48
C THR A 38 -3.87 9.86 -4.44
N ALA A 39 -3.65 9.27 -3.26
CA ALA A 39 -2.73 8.15 -3.12
C ALA A 39 -3.25 7.00 -3.99
N ALA A 40 -2.35 6.52 -4.86
CA ALA A 40 -2.60 5.42 -5.77
C ALA A 40 -1.60 4.30 -5.45
N TRP A 41 -2.09 3.07 -5.42
CA TRP A 41 -1.27 1.89 -5.11
C TRP A 41 -1.32 0.89 -6.26
N ALA A 42 -0.18 0.28 -6.56
CA ALA A 42 -0.16 -0.92 -7.40
C ALA A 42 -0.75 -2.07 -6.58
N VAL A 43 -1.68 -2.81 -7.18
CA VAL A 43 -2.38 -3.92 -6.52
C VAL A 43 -2.46 -5.12 -7.45
N LYS A 44 -2.70 -6.28 -6.85
CA LYS A 44 -2.93 -7.53 -7.55
C LYS A 44 -4.23 -8.15 -7.09
N VAL A 45 -5.06 -8.58 -8.04
CA VAL A 45 -6.31 -9.30 -7.78
C VAL A 45 -6.01 -10.71 -7.30
N LYS A 46 -6.58 -11.10 -6.17
CA LYS A 46 -6.39 -12.42 -5.55
C LYS A 46 -7.57 -13.33 -5.81
N SER A 47 -8.77 -12.79 -5.69
CA SER A 47 -10.01 -13.50 -5.98
C SER A 47 -11.15 -12.53 -6.19
N HIS A 48 -12.19 -13.03 -6.84
CA HIS A 48 -13.49 -12.39 -6.85
C HIS A 48 -14.18 -12.57 -5.48
N SER A 49 -14.91 -11.56 -5.03
CA SER A 49 -15.67 -11.58 -3.77
C SER A 49 -17.18 -11.66 -4.03
N SER A 50 -17.74 -10.63 -4.67
CA SER A 50 -19.16 -10.56 -5.04
C SER A 50 -19.39 -9.37 -5.97
N TYR A 51 -20.31 -9.50 -6.93
CA TYR A 51 -20.56 -8.49 -7.95
C TYR A 51 -19.25 -8.03 -8.61
N ASN A 52 -19.02 -6.73 -8.75
CA ASN A 52 -17.75 -6.15 -9.20
C ASN A 52 -16.75 -5.89 -8.07
N VAL A 53 -16.84 -6.60 -6.94
CA VAL A 53 -15.92 -6.47 -5.80
C VAL A 53 -14.92 -7.61 -5.79
N TYR A 54 -13.65 -7.25 -5.63
CA TYR A 54 -12.52 -8.16 -5.66
C TYR A 54 -11.71 -8.06 -4.37
N ASN A 55 -11.16 -9.20 -3.95
CA ASN A 55 -10.09 -9.22 -2.97
C ASN A 55 -8.79 -8.93 -3.69
N ILE A 56 -8.12 -7.87 -3.26
CA ILE A 56 -6.85 -7.38 -3.82
C ILE A 56 -5.79 -7.34 -2.72
N VAL A 57 -4.53 -7.34 -3.11
CA VAL A 57 -3.40 -7.08 -2.22
C VAL A 57 -2.51 -6.01 -2.83
N ALA A 58 -1.94 -5.14 -2.00
CA ALA A 58 -0.96 -4.17 -2.46
C ALA A 58 0.32 -4.89 -2.92
N VAL A 59 0.95 -4.36 -3.97
CA VAL A 59 2.22 -4.89 -4.48
C VAL A 59 3.25 -3.79 -4.63
N VAL A 60 4.52 -4.15 -4.40
CA VAL A 60 5.67 -3.31 -4.68
C VAL A 60 6.26 -3.74 -6.02
N ILE A 61 6.35 -2.80 -6.95
CA ILE A 61 7.03 -3.01 -8.22
C ILE A 61 8.54 -2.92 -7.97
N GLY A 62 9.24 -4.02 -8.19
CA GLY A 62 10.69 -4.11 -8.04
C GLY A 62 11.44 -3.60 -9.28
N GLN A 63 12.65 -4.10 -9.47
CA GLN A 63 13.47 -3.81 -10.65
C GLN A 63 12.80 -4.33 -11.94
N ALA A 64 13.16 -3.76 -13.09
CA ALA A 64 12.67 -4.22 -14.38
C ALA A 64 12.92 -5.73 -14.58
N GLY A 65 11.89 -6.47 -14.98
CA GLY A 65 11.94 -7.93 -15.16
C GLY A 65 11.77 -8.74 -13.87
N SER A 66 11.56 -8.12 -12.72
CA SER A 66 11.23 -8.82 -11.47
C SER A 66 9.72 -8.94 -11.25
N VAL A 67 9.30 -10.00 -10.55
CA VAL A 67 7.90 -10.19 -10.17
C VAL A 67 7.55 -9.23 -9.01
N PRO A 68 6.42 -8.50 -9.08
CA PRO A 68 5.98 -7.66 -7.98
C PRO A 68 5.81 -8.43 -6.67
N THR A 69 6.23 -7.84 -5.55
CA THR A 69 6.11 -8.46 -4.22
C THR A 69 4.83 -8.02 -3.53
N GLU A 70 4.03 -8.97 -3.04
CA GLU A 70 2.80 -8.70 -2.30
C GLU A 70 3.11 -8.18 -0.88
N ILE A 71 2.44 -7.13 -0.43
CA ILE A 71 2.63 -6.51 0.88
C ILE A 71 1.29 -6.28 1.59
N GLY A 72 1.30 -6.42 2.91
CA GLY A 72 0.13 -6.18 3.75
C GLY A 72 -0.91 -7.32 3.70
N GLN A 73 -2.15 -6.98 4.05
CA GLN A 73 -3.28 -7.90 4.06
C GLN A 73 -4.16 -7.70 2.83
N GLN A 74 -4.94 -8.73 2.49
CA GLN A 74 -5.96 -8.59 1.45
C GLN A 74 -7.03 -7.58 1.89
N MET A 75 -7.50 -6.80 0.93
CA MET A 75 -8.58 -5.83 1.11
C MET A 75 -9.53 -5.89 -0.07
N GLN A 76 -10.75 -5.40 0.12
CA GLN A 76 -11.74 -5.36 -0.95
C GLN A 76 -11.65 -4.06 -1.74
N ALA A 77 -11.77 -4.16 -3.05
CA ALA A 77 -11.90 -3.03 -3.95
C ALA A 77 -12.90 -3.29 -5.07
N VAL A 78 -13.56 -2.22 -5.51
CA VAL A 78 -14.58 -2.26 -6.55
C VAL A 78 -13.94 -2.00 -7.91
N ASN A 79 -14.20 -2.86 -8.90
CA ASN A 79 -13.82 -2.63 -10.28
C ASN A 79 -14.84 -1.72 -10.98
N LEU A 80 -14.38 -0.56 -11.44
CA LEU A 80 -15.21 0.43 -12.13
C LEU A 80 -15.47 0.10 -13.60
N ALA A 81 -14.73 -0.86 -14.18
CA ALA A 81 -14.92 -1.28 -15.57
C ALA A 81 -16.12 -2.23 -15.74
N GLU A 82 -16.62 -2.82 -14.66
CA GLU A 82 -17.67 -3.84 -14.67
C GLU A 82 -18.97 -3.34 -14.05
N SER A 83 -20.08 -4.03 -14.37
CA SER A 83 -21.39 -3.70 -13.82
C SER A 83 -21.45 -3.94 -12.30
N PHE A 84 -22.03 -2.98 -11.57
CA PHE A 84 -22.26 -3.08 -10.13
C PHE A 84 -23.33 -4.11 -9.73
N THR A 85 -24.08 -4.64 -10.69
CA THR A 85 -25.19 -5.57 -10.45
C THR A 85 -24.94 -6.98 -10.99
N GLN A 86 -23.80 -7.21 -11.63
CA GLN A 86 -23.43 -8.51 -12.19
C GLN A 86 -22.17 -9.04 -11.50
N GLU A 87 -21.99 -10.35 -11.55
CA GLU A 87 -20.74 -10.96 -11.11
C GLU A 87 -19.62 -10.56 -12.06
N GLY A 88 -18.55 -10.05 -11.47
CA GLY A 88 -17.34 -9.68 -12.18
C GLY A 88 -16.63 -10.90 -12.75
N THR A 89 -15.88 -10.65 -13.81
CA THR A 89 -15.23 -11.62 -14.68
C THR A 89 -13.72 -11.48 -14.72
N LEU A 90 -13.17 -10.43 -14.09
CA LEU A 90 -11.74 -10.21 -13.97
C LEU A 90 -11.02 -11.40 -13.32
N LEU A 91 -9.94 -11.84 -13.95
CA LEU A 91 -9.16 -12.99 -13.50
C LEU A 91 -8.29 -12.66 -12.29
N ALA A 92 -8.04 -13.67 -11.47
CA ALA A 92 -7.00 -13.61 -10.45
C ALA A 92 -5.62 -13.38 -11.10
N ASP A 93 -4.69 -12.85 -10.29
CA ASP A 93 -3.36 -12.43 -10.70
C ASP A 93 -3.27 -11.22 -11.65
N THR A 94 -4.41 -10.59 -11.96
CA THR A 94 -4.44 -9.31 -12.69
C THR A 94 -3.86 -8.19 -11.84
N TYR A 95 -2.96 -7.39 -12.43
CA TYR A 95 -2.41 -6.19 -11.79
C TYR A 95 -3.24 -4.96 -12.17
N ALA A 96 -3.49 -4.08 -11.20
CA ALA A 96 -4.24 -2.85 -11.40
C ALA A 96 -3.67 -1.71 -10.54
N VAL A 97 -4.16 -0.50 -10.78
CA VAL A 97 -3.93 0.65 -9.90
C VAL A 97 -5.19 0.91 -9.09
N MET A 98 -5.05 0.88 -7.77
CA MET A 98 -6.13 1.17 -6.83
C MET A 98 -6.03 2.62 -6.35
N PHE A 99 -7.18 3.27 -6.26
CA PHE A 99 -7.37 4.59 -5.66
C PHE A 99 -8.33 4.50 -4.46
N ARG A 100 -8.18 5.45 -3.54
CA ARG A 100 -9.14 5.65 -2.46
C ARG A 100 -10.12 6.77 -2.86
N VAL A 101 -11.41 6.45 -2.95
CA VAL A 101 -12.48 7.42 -3.21
C VAL A 101 -13.43 7.43 -2.01
N GLY A 102 -13.34 8.48 -1.20
CA GLY A 102 -14.03 8.54 0.10
C GLY A 102 -13.60 7.38 1.01
N ASP A 103 -14.55 6.54 1.39
CA ASP A 103 -14.33 5.34 2.21
C ASP A 103 -14.20 4.05 1.39
N LYS A 104 -14.12 4.13 0.06
CA LYS A 104 -14.05 2.97 -0.85
C LYS A 104 -12.71 2.83 -1.55
N ASN A 105 -12.27 1.59 -1.71
CA ASN A 105 -11.17 1.24 -2.60
C ASN A 105 -11.76 0.96 -3.97
N VAL A 106 -11.22 1.60 -5.00
CA VAL A 106 -11.68 1.43 -6.37
C VAL A 106 -10.49 1.21 -7.27
N PHE A 107 -10.69 0.47 -8.34
CA PHE A 107 -9.72 0.33 -9.40
C PHE A 107 -10.45 0.20 -10.74
N TYR A 108 -9.70 0.31 -11.83
CA TYR A 108 -10.20 0.09 -13.18
C TYR A 108 -9.33 -0.94 -13.86
N ALA A 109 -9.94 -2.05 -14.27
CA ALA A 109 -9.29 -3.06 -15.12
C ALA A 109 -10.36 -3.74 -15.97
N GLU A 110 -10.17 -3.71 -17.29
CA GLU A 110 -11.04 -4.44 -18.21
C GLU A 110 -10.70 -5.95 -18.12
N PRO A 111 -11.71 -6.84 -18.18
CA PRO A 111 -11.52 -8.30 -18.18
C PRO A 111 -10.66 -8.83 -19.33
#